data_AF-A0A563EWP0-F1
#
_entry.id   AF-A0A563EWP0-F1
#
_cell.length_a   1.000
_cell.length_b   1.000
_cell.length_c   1.000
_cell.angle_alpha   90.00
_cell.angle_beta   90.00
_cell.angle_gamma   90.00
#
_symmetry.space_group_name_H-M   'P 1'
#
loop_
_entity.id
_entity.type
_entity.pdbx_description
1 polymer ?
#
loop_
_entity_poly.entity_id
_entity_poly.type
_entity_poly.pdbx_seq_one_letter_code
_entity_poly.pdbx_strand_id
1 'polypeptide(L)'
;MFGRKQRRIRELEQVATGLQSMLSRMGGERGEVARERAALLHIRRQIDDARAELAPLRADVGVQRSGVFRYHHPLSSSSDYQTHLELAQSEMTQLIKDGNATEGGTECTFNSCSEQGDGLLADWRVLMLRAYNTEAEICLVMVRASSASVARKRLERAAEDVNRLGERLGVRLSPRYTALRVYELELTVDHLRKKLEERRTKGRKAA
;
A
#
# COMPACT_ATOMS: atom_id res chain seq x y z
N MET A 1 29.80 81.56 -11.45
CA MET A 1 30.27 80.21 -11.06
C MET A 1 29.41 79.55 -9.97
N PHE A 2 29.03 80.25 -8.90
CA PHE A 2 28.30 79.68 -7.76
C PHE A 2 26.90 79.09 -8.07
N GLY A 3 26.07 79.76 -8.90
CA GLY A 3 24.70 79.29 -9.20
C GLY A 3 24.60 77.95 -9.94
N ARG A 4 25.56 77.62 -10.82
CA ARG A 4 25.59 76.31 -11.50
C ARG A 4 25.94 75.17 -10.53
N LYS A 5 26.84 75.43 -9.58
CA LYS A 5 27.24 74.47 -8.54
C LYS A 5 26.07 74.22 -7.57
N GLN A 6 25.36 75.26 -7.14
CA GLN A 6 24.16 75.12 -6.30
C GLN A 6 23.02 74.37 -7.00
N ARG A 7 22.83 74.58 -8.31
CA ARG A 7 21.84 73.80 -9.08
C ARG A 7 22.20 72.32 -9.12
N ARG A 8 23.49 72.01 -9.35
CA ARG A 8 23.98 70.62 -9.38
C ARG A 8 23.88 69.92 -8.03
N ILE A 9 24.13 70.64 -6.93
CA ILE A 9 23.96 70.10 -5.57
C ILE A 9 22.49 69.71 -5.32
N ARG A 10 21.54 70.58 -5.67
CA ARG A 10 20.10 70.26 -5.53
C ARG A 10 19.66 69.07 -6.38
N GLU A 11 20.16 68.95 -7.61
CA GLU A 11 19.90 67.77 -8.45
C GLU A 11 20.44 66.49 -7.81
N LEU A 12 21.65 66.52 -7.27
CA LEU A 12 22.25 65.36 -6.60
C LEU A 12 21.52 65.00 -5.31
N GLU A 13 21.05 65.98 -4.54
CA GLU A 13 20.22 65.76 -3.33
C GLU A 13 18.87 65.11 -3.68
N GLN A 14 18.23 65.54 -4.77
CA GLN A 14 17.00 64.91 -5.27
C GLN A 14 17.24 63.46 -5.71
N VAL A 15 18.34 63.21 -6.43
CA VAL A 15 18.71 61.84 -6.85
C VAL A 15 19.05 60.97 -5.64
N ALA A 16 19.80 61.49 -4.66
CA ALA A 16 20.14 60.77 -3.43
C ALA A 16 18.87 60.40 -2.63
N THR A 17 17.93 61.34 -2.51
CA THR A 17 16.63 61.09 -1.85
C THR A 17 15.82 60.03 -2.61
N GLY A 18 15.83 60.06 -3.94
CA GLY A 18 15.19 59.05 -4.79
C GLY A 18 15.82 57.66 -4.66
N LEU A 19 17.15 57.58 -4.59
CA LEU A 19 17.86 56.32 -4.35
C LEU A 19 17.57 55.76 -2.95
N GLN A 20 17.45 56.63 -1.95
CA GLN A 20 17.18 56.23 -0.57
C GLN A 20 15.75 55.70 -0.38
N SER A 21 14.77 56.24 -1.11
CA SER A 21 13.41 55.70 -1.14
C SER A 21 13.35 54.35 -1.87
N MET A 22 14.09 54.19 -2.99
CA MET A 22 14.22 52.91 -3.69
C MET A 22 14.87 51.82 -2.81
N LEU A 23 15.96 52.15 -2.10
CA LEU A 23 16.63 51.21 -1.20
C LEU A 23 15.70 50.74 -0.07
N SER A 24 14.93 51.66 0.51
CA SER A 24 13.93 51.34 1.54
C SER A 24 12.86 50.39 1.01
N ARG A 25 12.36 50.64 -0.21
CA ARG A 25 11.37 49.78 -0.87
C ARG A 25 11.91 48.38 -1.15
N MET A 26 13.11 48.26 -1.72
CA MET A 26 13.75 46.96 -1.96
C MET A 26 14.03 46.21 -0.65
N GLY A 27 14.36 46.91 0.43
CA GLY A 27 14.51 46.32 1.77
C GLY A 27 13.20 45.71 2.27
N GLY A 28 12.08 46.40 2.08
CA GLY A 28 10.74 45.91 2.38
C GLY A 28 10.37 44.66 1.56
N GLU A 29 10.55 44.73 0.24
CA GLU A 29 10.28 43.62 -0.69
C GLU A 29 11.14 42.38 -0.35
N ARG A 30 12.43 42.56 -0.01
CA ARG A 30 13.30 41.46 0.45
C ARG A 30 12.81 40.83 1.75
N GLY A 31 12.31 41.64 2.69
CA GLY A 31 11.74 41.15 3.95
C GLY A 31 10.43 40.39 3.76
N GLU A 32 9.62 40.79 2.77
CA GLU A 32 8.41 40.06 2.37
C GLU A 32 8.75 38.72 1.73
N VAL A 33 9.66 38.69 0.75
CA VAL A 33 10.15 37.45 0.13
C VAL A 33 10.75 36.49 1.15
N ALA A 34 11.48 37.01 2.17
CA ALA A 34 12.02 36.17 3.24
C ALA A 34 10.91 35.52 4.09
N ARG A 35 9.84 36.26 4.40
CA ARG A 35 8.68 35.76 5.15
C ARG A 35 7.90 34.71 4.35
N GLU A 36 7.65 34.96 3.07
CA GLU A 36 7.00 34.00 2.19
C GLU A 36 7.81 32.71 2.04
N ARG A 37 9.15 32.81 1.90
CA ARG A 37 10.03 31.63 1.87
C ARG A 37 9.96 30.82 3.16
N ALA A 38 9.94 31.49 4.31
CA ALA A 38 9.80 30.81 5.60
C ALA A 38 8.44 30.11 5.72
N ALA A 39 7.34 30.76 5.30
CA ALA A 39 6.01 30.16 5.26
C ALA A 39 5.95 28.96 4.29
N LEU A 40 6.56 29.07 3.11
CA LEU A 40 6.64 27.98 2.14
C LEU A 40 7.38 26.77 2.70
N LEU A 41 8.51 26.99 3.37
CA LEU A 41 9.26 25.92 4.04
C LEU A 41 8.45 25.26 5.15
N HIS A 42 7.71 26.06 5.93
CA HIS A 42 6.85 25.54 6.98
C HIS A 42 5.71 24.67 6.40
N ILE A 43 5.02 25.14 5.37
CA ILE A 43 3.95 24.40 4.70
C ILE A 43 4.49 23.11 4.07
N ARG A 44 5.67 23.16 3.42
CA ARG A 44 6.31 21.96 2.86
C ARG A 44 6.58 20.92 3.93
N ARG A 45 7.10 21.35 5.08
CA ARG A 45 7.32 20.45 6.23
C ARG A 45 6.01 19.83 6.72
N GLN A 46 4.95 20.62 6.86
CA GLN A 46 3.63 20.10 7.24
C GLN A 46 3.09 19.08 6.23
N ILE A 47 3.32 19.30 4.93
CA ILE A 47 2.94 18.34 3.88
C ILE A 47 3.72 17.03 4.03
N ASP A 48 5.04 17.11 4.29
CA ASP A 48 5.88 15.93 4.44
C ASP A 48 5.52 15.14 5.71
N ASP A 49 5.27 15.82 6.82
CA ASP A 49 4.82 15.22 8.08
C ASP A 49 3.46 14.51 7.88
N ALA A 50 2.48 15.19 7.26
CA ALA A 50 1.17 14.60 6.97
C ALA A 50 1.26 13.40 6.00
N ARG A 51 2.16 13.44 5.01
CA ARG A 51 2.40 12.30 4.11
C ARG A 51 3.00 11.11 4.85
N ALA A 52 3.92 11.35 5.78
CA ALA A 52 4.51 10.31 6.62
C ALA A 52 3.45 9.65 7.52
N GLU A 53 2.55 10.44 8.11
CA GLU A 53 1.43 9.91 8.92
C GLU A 53 0.42 9.12 8.08
N LEU A 54 0.13 9.55 6.84
CA LEU A 54 -0.82 8.87 5.96
C LEU A 54 -0.29 7.56 5.37
N ALA A 55 1.02 7.38 5.25
CA ALA A 55 1.61 6.18 4.65
C ALA A 55 1.19 4.86 5.34
N PRO A 56 1.31 4.68 6.67
CA PRO A 56 0.88 3.46 7.34
C PRO A 56 -0.64 3.23 7.24
N LEU A 57 -1.44 4.29 7.33
CA LEU A 57 -2.90 4.24 7.16
C LEU A 57 -3.30 3.72 5.77
N ARG A 58 -2.62 4.19 4.71
CA ARG A 58 -2.86 3.72 3.34
C ARG A 58 -2.49 2.25 3.15
N ALA A 59 -1.39 1.81 3.76
CA ALA A 59 -0.98 0.41 3.72
C ALA A 59 -2.03 -0.50 4.38
N ASP A 60 -2.56 -0.10 5.54
CA ASP A 60 -3.58 -0.88 6.24
C ASP A 60 -4.93 -0.92 5.49
N VAL A 61 -5.33 0.21 4.87
CA VAL A 61 -6.49 0.23 3.96
C VAL A 61 -6.27 -0.67 2.74
N GLY A 62 -5.05 -0.72 2.20
CA GLY A 62 -4.69 -1.61 1.10
C GLY A 62 -4.89 -3.08 1.45
N VAL A 63 -4.42 -3.51 2.64
CA VAL A 63 -4.62 -4.86 3.17
C VAL A 63 -6.10 -5.18 3.31
N GLN A 64 -6.89 -4.29 3.94
CA GLN A 64 -8.34 -4.50 4.07
C GLN A 64 -9.04 -4.57 2.71
N ARG A 65 -8.69 -3.67 1.78
CA ARG A 65 -9.27 -3.65 0.43
C ARG A 65 -8.93 -4.90 -0.36
N SER A 66 -7.77 -5.51 -0.13
CA SER A 66 -7.39 -6.77 -0.77
C SER A 66 -8.20 -7.98 -0.30
N GLY A 67 -9.10 -7.82 0.68
CA GLY A 67 -9.96 -8.90 1.16
C GLY A 67 -9.26 -9.87 2.12
N VAL A 68 -8.12 -9.49 2.70
CA VAL A 68 -7.55 -10.23 3.84
C VAL A 68 -8.31 -9.79 5.10
N PHE A 69 -9.31 -10.56 5.51
CA PHE A 69 -10.01 -10.32 6.77
C PHE A 69 -9.43 -11.17 7.90
N ARG A 70 -9.51 -10.66 9.13
CA ARG A 70 -9.25 -11.47 10.35
C ARG A 70 -10.44 -12.42 10.56
N TYR A 71 -10.48 -13.48 9.76
CA TYR A 71 -11.37 -14.62 9.99
C TYR A 71 -10.96 -15.37 11.26
N HIS A 72 -11.94 -15.89 12.02
CA HIS A 72 -11.66 -16.70 13.20
C HIS A 72 -11.20 -18.09 12.77
N HIS A 73 -9.88 -18.25 12.66
CA HIS A 73 -9.28 -19.42 12.02
C HIS A 73 -9.48 -20.72 12.84
N PRO A 74 -9.80 -21.88 12.23
CA PRO A 74 -9.93 -23.17 12.93
C PRO A 74 -8.68 -23.60 13.73
N LEU A 75 -7.53 -23.02 13.40
CA LEU A 75 -6.24 -23.25 14.05
C LEU A 75 -6.04 -22.45 15.35
N SER A 76 -6.88 -21.46 15.66
CA SER A 76 -6.74 -20.62 16.88
C SER A 76 -6.76 -21.39 18.21
N SER A 77 -7.06 -22.69 18.18
CA SER A 77 -7.09 -23.57 19.36
C SER A 77 -5.83 -24.43 19.53
N SER A 78 -4.86 -24.36 18.62
CA SER A 78 -3.62 -25.15 18.69
C SER A 78 -2.39 -24.25 18.61
N SER A 79 -1.59 -24.26 19.69
CA SER A 79 -0.36 -23.46 19.80
C SER A 79 0.61 -23.70 18.65
N ASP A 80 0.81 -24.97 18.28
CA ASP A 80 1.86 -25.35 17.32
C ASP A 80 1.53 -24.86 15.91
N TYR A 81 0.26 -24.96 15.50
CA TYR A 81 -0.18 -24.51 14.18
C TYR A 81 -0.38 -22.99 14.11
N GLN A 82 -0.67 -22.35 15.24
CA GLN A 82 -0.90 -20.91 15.30
C GLN A 82 0.35 -20.11 14.92
N THR A 83 1.53 -20.49 15.40
CA THR A 83 2.79 -19.80 15.04
C THR A 83 3.07 -19.86 13.54
N HIS A 84 2.88 -21.03 12.91
CA HIS A 84 3.07 -21.18 11.48
C HIS A 84 2.05 -20.39 10.66
N LEU A 85 0.80 -20.34 11.11
CA LEU A 85 -0.25 -19.54 10.50
C LEU A 85 0.07 -18.04 10.59
N GLU A 86 0.47 -17.55 11.75
CA GLU A 86 0.81 -16.14 11.98
C GLU A 86 1.99 -15.70 11.11
N LEU A 87 3.01 -16.55 10.95
CA LEU A 87 4.12 -16.29 10.04
C LEU A 87 3.66 -16.18 8.58
N ALA A 88 2.84 -17.12 8.11
CA ALA A 88 2.30 -17.09 6.75
C ALA A 88 1.42 -15.85 6.50
N GLN A 89 0.56 -15.50 7.46
CA GLN A 89 -0.30 -14.32 7.39
C GLN A 89 0.47 -13.00 7.46
N SER A 90 1.54 -12.96 8.28
CA SER A 90 2.44 -11.81 8.32
C SER A 90 3.16 -11.62 6.99
N GLU A 91 3.68 -12.69 6.38
CA GLU A 91 4.34 -12.64 5.09
C GLU A 91 3.38 -12.22 3.96
N MET A 92 2.16 -12.78 3.93
CA MET A 92 1.12 -12.35 2.98
C MET A 92 0.79 -10.87 3.14
N THR A 93 0.64 -10.39 4.39
CA THR A 93 0.37 -8.98 4.67
C THR A 93 1.50 -8.10 4.17
N GLN A 94 2.75 -8.52 4.39
CA GLN A 94 3.93 -7.77 3.95
C GLN A 94 4.01 -7.69 2.42
N LEU A 95 3.74 -8.80 1.71
CA LEU A 95 3.69 -8.80 0.25
C LEU A 95 2.62 -7.84 -0.29
N ILE A 96 1.47 -7.70 0.38
CA ILE A 96 0.42 -6.76 -0.03
C ILE A 96 0.86 -5.32 0.22
N LYS A 97 1.45 -5.04 1.38
CA LYS A 97 1.97 -3.71 1.75
C LYS A 97 3.07 -3.24 0.80
N ASP A 98 3.94 -4.15 0.40
CA ASP A 98 5.05 -3.88 -0.52
C ASP A 98 4.63 -3.88 -2.00
N GLY A 99 3.37 -4.21 -2.31
CA GLY A 99 2.87 -4.33 -3.69
C GLY A 99 3.36 -5.58 -4.44
N ASN A 100 4.03 -6.50 -3.75
CA ASN A 100 4.62 -7.73 -4.30
C ASN A 100 3.68 -8.94 -4.30
N ALA A 101 2.44 -8.79 -3.82
CA ALA A 101 1.42 -9.85 -3.91
C ALA A 101 0.94 -10.10 -5.35
N THR A 102 1.22 -9.16 -6.26
CA THR A 102 1.02 -9.28 -7.71
C THR A 102 2.32 -8.93 -8.43
N GLU A 103 2.53 -9.50 -9.60
CA GLU A 103 3.71 -9.29 -10.43
C GLU A 103 3.32 -8.76 -11.82
N GLY A 104 4.27 -8.09 -12.47
CA GLY A 104 4.09 -7.53 -13.81
C GLY A 104 3.30 -6.22 -13.80
N GLY A 105 2.67 -5.95 -14.93
CA GLY A 105 2.01 -4.69 -15.24
C GLY A 105 2.69 -4.02 -16.43
N THR A 106 1.91 -3.78 -17.48
CA THR A 106 2.35 -2.96 -18.62
C THR A 106 2.16 -1.50 -18.29
N GLU A 107 3.14 -0.65 -18.62
CA GLU A 107 2.93 0.80 -18.65
C GLU A 107 1.73 1.11 -19.55
N CYS A 108 0.65 1.60 -18.95
CA CYS A 108 -0.56 1.92 -19.68
C CYS A 108 -0.89 3.39 -19.50
N THR A 109 -1.35 4.02 -20.57
CA THR A 109 -1.91 5.37 -20.51
C THR A 109 -3.41 5.26 -20.51
N PHE A 110 -4.09 5.90 -19.56
CA PHE A 110 -5.54 6.02 -19.56
C PHE A 110 -5.91 7.47 -19.82
N ASN A 111 -6.77 7.73 -20.80
CA ASN A 111 -7.09 9.09 -21.27
C ASN A 111 -5.84 9.94 -21.60
N SER A 112 -4.82 9.32 -22.21
CA SER A 112 -3.53 9.96 -22.51
C SER A 112 -2.72 10.41 -21.28
N CYS A 113 -3.08 9.94 -20.09
CA CYS A 113 -2.40 10.22 -18.83
C CYS A 113 -1.79 8.95 -18.25
N SER A 114 -0.48 8.96 -18.03
CA SER A 114 0.25 7.85 -17.39
C SER A 114 -0.19 7.66 -15.94
N GLU A 115 -0.36 8.75 -15.18
CA GLU A 115 -0.78 8.68 -13.77
C GLU A 115 -2.17 8.02 -13.61
N GLN A 116 -3.10 8.29 -14.54
CA GLN A 116 -4.40 7.64 -14.54
C GLN A 116 -4.31 6.15 -14.90
N GLY A 117 -3.36 5.77 -15.75
CA GLY A 117 -3.08 4.36 -16.06
C GLY A 117 -2.49 3.61 -14.88
N ASP A 118 -1.56 4.22 -14.15
CA ASP A 118 -0.99 3.66 -12.92
C ASP A 118 -2.07 3.46 -11.85
N GLY A 119 -2.98 4.43 -11.70
CA GLY A 119 -4.14 4.33 -10.83
C GLY A 119 -5.07 3.18 -11.20
N LEU A 120 -5.39 3.04 -12.50
CA LEU A 120 -6.21 1.94 -13.01
C LEU A 120 -5.55 0.58 -12.72
N LEU A 121 -4.25 0.44 -12.98
CA LEU A 121 -3.52 -0.79 -12.72
C LEU A 121 -3.48 -1.13 -11.22
N ALA A 122 -3.34 -0.13 -10.35
CA ALA A 122 -3.41 -0.31 -8.91
C ALA A 122 -4.79 -0.82 -8.45
N ASP A 123 -5.88 -0.23 -8.95
CA ASP A 123 -7.24 -0.70 -8.63
C ASP A 123 -7.48 -2.13 -9.15
N TRP A 124 -6.96 -2.49 -10.32
CA TRP A 124 -7.02 -3.84 -10.85
C TRP A 124 -6.30 -4.86 -9.98
N ARG A 125 -5.09 -4.54 -9.50
CA ARG A 125 -4.35 -5.41 -8.55
C ARG A 125 -5.14 -5.66 -7.28
N VAL A 126 -5.79 -4.63 -6.73
CA VAL A 126 -6.64 -4.74 -5.54
C VAL A 126 -7.84 -5.66 -5.80
N LEU A 127 -8.51 -5.52 -6.94
CA LEU A 127 -9.66 -6.36 -7.31
C LEU A 127 -9.25 -7.83 -7.49
N MET A 128 -8.13 -8.08 -8.16
CA MET A 128 -7.59 -9.43 -8.34
C MET A 128 -7.28 -10.10 -7.00
N LEU A 129 -6.57 -9.40 -6.11
CA LEU A 129 -6.27 -9.91 -4.77
C LEU A 129 -7.54 -10.19 -3.97
N ARG A 130 -8.54 -9.29 -4.03
CA ARG A 130 -9.83 -9.49 -3.36
C ARG A 130 -10.55 -10.72 -3.86
N ALA A 131 -10.63 -10.92 -5.17
CA ALA A 131 -11.29 -12.08 -5.76
C ALA A 131 -10.61 -13.38 -5.32
N TYR A 132 -9.28 -13.44 -5.40
CA TYR A 132 -8.52 -14.61 -5.00
C TYR A 132 -8.61 -14.90 -3.50
N ASN A 133 -8.46 -13.88 -2.65
CA ASN A 133 -8.53 -14.03 -1.20
C ASN A 133 -9.91 -14.49 -0.72
N THR A 134 -10.98 -13.99 -1.33
CA THR A 134 -12.35 -14.44 -1.03
C THR A 134 -12.50 -15.93 -1.30
N GLU A 135 -11.99 -16.41 -2.43
CA GLU A 135 -12.06 -17.83 -2.78
C GLU A 135 -11.19 -18.70 -1.88
N ALA A 136 -10.03 -18.18 -1.44
CA ALA A 136 -9.17 -18.83 -0.46
C ALA A 136 -9.87 -18.99 0.90
N GLU A 137 -10.53 -17.94 1.40
CA GLU A 137 -11.31 -18.00 2.64
C GLU A 137 -12.44 -19.03 2.55
N ILE A 138 -13.18 -19.06 1.43
CA ILE A 138 -14.21 -20.07 1.19
C ILE A 138 -13.61 -21.49 1.24
N CYS A 139 -12.42 -21.70 0.66
CA CYS A 139 -11.73 -22.98 0.72
C CYS A 139 -11.37 -23.37 2.17
N LEU A 140 -10.84 -22.44 2.97
CA LEU A 140 -10.49 -22.67 4.38
C LEU A 140 -11.71 -23.01 5.24
N VAL A 141 -12.85 -22.36 5.00
CA VAL A 141 -14.10 -22.64 5.72
C VAL A 141 -14.66 -24.01 5.36
N MET A 142 -14.60 -24.39 4.08
CA MET A 142 -15.30 -25.58 3.56
C MET A 142 -14.46 -26.86 3.60
N VAL A 143 -13.14 -26.75 3.79
CA VAL A 143 -12.23 -27.90 3.73
C VAL A 143 -12.49 -28.90 4.85
N ARG A 144 -12.40 -30.18 4.49
CA ARG A 144 -12.44 -31.31 5.42
C ARG A 144 -11.14 -32.10 5.31
N ALA A 145 -10.81 -32.86 6.36
CA ALA A 145 -9.62 -33.72 6.38
C ALA A 145 -9.52 -34.68 5.17
N SER A 146 -10.67 -35.09 4.60
CA SER A 146 -10.76 -35.97 3.43
C SER A 146 -10.76 -35.25 2.07
N SER A 147 -10.95 -33.93 2.02
CA SER A 147 -11.16 -33.17 0.78
C SER A 147 -10.00 -32.23 0.44
N ALA A 148 -8.81 -32.46 1.00
CA ALA A 148 -7.65 -31.60 0.84
C ALA A 148 -7.28 -31.36 -0.64
N SER A 149 -7.24 -32.42 -1.44
CA SER A 149 -6.90 -32.33 -2.87
C SER A 149 -7.93 -31.53 -3.67
N VAL A 150 -9.21 -31.62 -3.29
CA VAL A 150 -10.30 -30.87 -3.93
C VAL A 150 -10.19 -29.38 -3.60
N ALA A 151 -9.93 -29.03 -2.34
CA ALA A 151 -9.74 -27.65 -1.92
C ALA A 151 -8.50 -27.02 -2.58
N ARG A 152 -7.38 -27.76 -2.67
CA ARG A 152 -6.16 -27.29 -3.35
C ARG A 152 -6.41 -26.99 -4.83
N LYS A 153 -7.06 -27.91 -5.56
CA LYS A 153 -7.43 -27.70 -6.97
C LYS A 153 -8.37 -26.52 -7.17
N ARG A 154 -9.28 -26.27 -6.23
CA ARG A 154 -10.19 -25.13 -6.27
C ARG A 154 -9.42 -23.82 -6.13
N LEU A 155 -8.47 -23.76 -5.21
CA LEU A 155 -7.62 -22.59 -5.01
C LEU A 155 -6.67 -22.35 -6.19
N GLU A 156 -6.12 -23.40 -6.79
CA GLU A 156 -5.29 -23.30 -8.01
C GLU A 156 -6.10 -22.73 -9.19
N ARG A 157 -7.32 -23.25 -9.43
CA ARG A 157 -8.22 -22.71 -10.46
C ARG A 157 -8.60 -21.26 -10.21
N ALA A 158 -8.84 -20.89 -8.95
CA ALA A 158 -9.11 -19.50 -8.60
C ALA A 158 -7.95 -18.57 -8.99
N ALA A 159 -6.71 -19.00 -8.77
CA ALA A 159 -5.54 -18.25 -9.20
C ALA A 159 -5.45 -18.15 -10.74
N GLU A 160 -5.73 -19.24 -11.46
CA GLU A 160 -5.77 -19.25 -12.92
C GLU A 160 -6.82 -18.29 -13.47
N ASP A 161 -8.05 -18.34 -12.96
CA ASP A 161 -9.15 -17.49 -13.40
C ASP A 161 -8.87 -16.01 -13.11
N VAL A 162 -8.32 -15.69 -11.94
CA VAL A 162 -7.91 -14.33 -11.58
C VAL A 162 -6.76 -13.84 -12.47
N ASN A 163 -5.76 -14.69 -12.75
CA ASN A 163 -4.67 -14.33 -13.65
C ASN A 163 -5.16 -14.06 -15.08
N ARG A 164 -6.16 -14.80 -15.56
CA ARG A 164 -6.78 -14.56 -16.86
C ARG A 164 -7.41 -13.16 -16.97
N LEU A 165 -7.95 -12.63 -15.86
CA LEU A 165 -8.46 -11.25 -15.83
C LEU A 165 -7.33 -10.21 -15.98
N GLY A 166 -6.14 -10.51 -15.48
CA GLY A 166 -4.97 -9.63 -15.51
C GLY A 166 -4.14 -9.68 -16.80
N GLU A 167 -4.35 -10.67 -17.67
CA GLU A 167 -3.58 -10.88 -18.91
C GLU A 167 -3.49 -9.62 -19.79
N ARG A 168 -4.61 -8.92 -19.99
CA ARG A 168 -4.66 -7.70 -20.83
C ARG A 168 -3.80 -6.56 -20.29
N LEU A 169 -3.59 -6.52 -18.98
CA LEU A 169 -2.79 -5.51 -18.30
C LEU A 169 -1.38 -6.02 -17.98
N GLY A 170 -1.03 -7.24 -18.40
CA GLY A 170 0.25 -7.86 -18.11
C GLY A 170 0.49 -8.12 -16.63
N VAL A 171 -0.56 -8.20 -15.81
CA VAL A 171 -0.48 -8.36 -14.36
C VAL A 171 -0.97 -9.75 -13.94
N ARG A 172 -0.33 -10.34 -12.93
CA ARG A 172 -0.72 -11.65 -12.39
C ARG A 172 -0.51 -11.70 -10.87
N LEU A 173 -1.14 -12.65 -10.20
CA LEU A 173 -0.83 -12.98 -8.81
C LEU A 173 0.62 -13.49 -8.70
N SER A 174 1.33 -13.09 -7.64
CA SER A 174 2.67 -13.61 -7.39
C SER A 174 2.61 -15.11 -7.05
N PRO A 175 3.46 -15.96 -7.66
CA PRO A 175 3.58 -17.37 -7.28
C PRO A 175 3.93 -17.55 -5.80
N ARG A 176 4.68 -16.62 -5.21
CA ARG A 176 5.00 -16.64 -3.77
C ARG A 176 3.73 -16.43 -2.94
N TYR A 177 2.91 -15.47 -3.34
CA TYR A 177 1.66 -15.17 -2.63
C TYR A 177 0.67 -16.34 -2.70
N THR A 178 0.50 -16.95 -3.89
CA THR A 178 -0.39 -18.12 -4.05
C THR A 178 0.13 -19.34 -3.29
N ALA A 179 1.46 -19.54 -3.23
CA ALA A 179 2.07 -20.60 -2.42
C ALA A 179 1.78 -20.45 -0.92
N LEU A 180 1.81 -19.22 -0.37
CA LEU A 180 1.46 -18.97 1.03
C LEU A 180 -0.01 -19.31 1.33
N ARG A 181 -0.93 -19.02 0.41
CA ARG A 181 -2.34 -19.42 0.55
C ARG A 181 -2.55 -20.93 0.48
N VAL A 182 -1.79 -21.63 -0.37
CA VAL A 182 -1.80 -23.10 -0.40
C VAL A 182 -1.24 -23.66 0.92
N TYR A 183 -0.17 -23.09 1.44
CA TYR A 183 0.42 -23.48 2.72
C TYR A 183 -0.56 -23.29 3.90
N GLU A 184 -1.28 -22.16 3.95
CA GLU A 184 -2.34 -21.92 4.94
C GLU A 184 -3.45 -23.00 4.88
N LEU A 185 -3.86 -23.39 3.67
CA LEU A 185 -4.82 -24.48 3.46
C LEU A 185 -4.28 -25.82 3.95
N GLU A 186 -3.02 -26.14 3.66
CA GLU A 186 -2.37 -27.39 4.08
C GLU A 186 -2.24 -27.49 5.60
N LEU A 187 -1.81 -26.41 6.27
CA LEU A 187 -1.80 -26.32 7.75
C LEU A 187 -3.19 -26.61 8.35
N THR A 188 -4.23 -26.04 7.74
CA THR A 188 -5.62 -26.25 8.16
C THR A 188 -6.04 -27.71 8.04
N VAL A 189 -5.72 -28.34 6.91
CA VAL A 189 -6.01 -29.76 6.66
C VAL A 189 -5.29 -30.66 7.67
N ASP A 190 -4.03 -30.40 7.96
CA ASP A 190 -3.22 -31.24 8.84
C ASP A 190 -3.71 -31.19 10.29
N HIS A 191 -4.12 -30.02 10.77
CA HIS A 191 -4.80 -29.91 12.06
C HIS A 191 -6.14 -30.67 12.10
N LEU A 192 -6.95 -30.59 11.04
CA LEU A 192 -8.21 -31.33 10.95
C LEU A 192 -7.97 -32.85 10.98
N ARG A 193 -6.90 -33.33 10.33
CA ARG A 193 -6.48 -34.74 10.37
C ARG A 193 -6.06 -35.15 11.77
N LYS A 194 -5.19 -34.37 12.43
CA LYS A 194 -4.74 -34.63 13.80
C LYS A 194 -5.92 -34.72 14.78
N LYS A 195 -6.85 -33.76 14.72
CA LYS A 195 -8.08 -33.79 15.52
C LYS A 195 -8.95 -35.03 15.26
N LEU A 196 -9.04 -35.49 14.01
CA LEU A 196 -9.81 -36.70 13.68
C LEU A 196 -9.15 -37.96 14.27
N GLU A 197 -7.82 -38.07 14.17
CA GLU A 197 -7.05 -39.18 14.73
C GLU A 197 -7.15 -39.25 16.26
N GLU A 198 -7.05 -38.11 16.95
CA GLU A 198 -7.24 -38.02 18.40
C GLU A 198 -8.63 -38.49 18.85
N ARG A 199 -9.68 -38.17 18.07
CA ARG A 199 -11.05 -38.64 18.35
C ARG A 199 -11.17 -40.15 18.14
N ARG A 200 -10.57 -40.69 17.07
CA ARG A 200 -10.59 -42.14 16.77
C ARG A 200 -9.83 -42.96 17.81
N THR A 201 -8.68 -42.48 18.27
CA THR A 201 -7.88 -43.14 19.31
C THR A 201 -8.57 -43.10 20.68
N LYS A 202 -9.19 -41.98 21.07
CA LYS A 202 -10.00 -41.89 22.30
C LYS A 202 -11.21 -42.82 22.26
N GLY A 203 -11.94 -42.87 21.14
CA GLY A 203 -13.09 -43.76 20.99
C GLY A 203 -12.72 -45.25 21.07
N ARG A 204 -11.56 -45.64 20.53
CA ARG A 204 -11.07 -47.03 20.60
C ARG A 204 -10.53 -47.44 21.98
N LYS A 205 -10.14 -46.49 22.82
CA LYS A 205 -9.73 -46.75 24.21
C LYS A 205 -10.92 -46.79 25.19
N ALA A 206 -12.08 -46.29 24.77
CA ALA A 206 -13.30 -46.24 25.57
C ALA A 206 -14.28 -47.40 25.26
N ALA A 207 -13.96 -48.23 24.27
CA ALA A 207 -14.69 -49.44 23.87
C ALA A 207 -13.84 -50.67 24.20
#